data_AF-A0A6M1MFE4-F1
#
_entry.id   AF-A0A6M1MFE4-F1
#
_cell.length_a   1.000
_cell.length_b   1.000
_cell.length_c   1.000
_cell.angle_alpha   90.00
_cell.angle_beta   90.00
_cell.angle_gamma   90.00
#
_symmetry.space_group_name_H-M   'P 1'
#
loop_
_entity.id
_entity.type
_entity.pdbx_description
1 polymer ?
#
loop_
_entity_poly.entity_id
_entity_poly.type
_entity_poly.pdbx_seq_one_letter_code
_entity_poly.pdbx_strand_id
1 'polypeptide(L)'
;MSCCLRTALVTSLSTHLVLSKSRLETLGTLIIGLIHGRSVNLTHIASHCRGSACYASKYRRLQRFSQHVRLDQAVIAALVVRMLNLARPKCLALDRTNWKIGRHDVNILMLAIVTRRFRVPLFWTVLRHQGNSNTAQRIALLKQYLALFEPGSIEFLLAEREFIGAAWFNFLIEAEIPFAIRVRSELTMSLPDGRPWSIESLLRNKRARRTIHTLDLVLPDTALTVKLAAKRLASGEWLIVMTNTAKPKRALQLYRRRWGIECLFGDAKA
;
A
#
# COMPACT_ATOMS: atom_id res chain seq x y z
N MET A 1 -1.88 -2.29 36.17
CA MET A 1 -2.55 -2.14 34.84
C MET A 1 -1.87 -2.87 33.67
N SER A 2 -0.54 -2.87 33.47
CA SER A 2 0.02 -3.44 32.21
C SER A 2 0.03 -4.96 32.07
N CYS A 3 -0.12 -5.74 33.16
CA CYS A 3 -0.22 -7.21 33.06
C CYS A 3 -1.51 -7.61 32.33
N CYS A 4 -2.61 -6.90 32.60
CA CYS A 4 -3.90 -7.10 31.96
C CYS A 4 -3.84 -6.83 30.44
N LEU A 5 -3.17 -5.76 30.01
CA LEU A 5 -3.03 -5.42 28.60
C LEU A 5 -2.26 -6.49 27.81
N ARG A 6 -1.13 -6.97 28.36
CA ARG A 6 -0.33 -8.02 27.70
C ARG A 6 -1.12 -9.32 27.58
N THR A 7 -1.81 -9.72 28.65
CA THR A 7 -2.64 -10.94 28.64
C THR A 7 -3.76 -10.82 27.62
N ALA A 8 -4.51 -9.72 27.61
CA ALA A 8 -5.58 -9.49 26.63
C ALA A 8 -5.07 -9.51 25.18
N LEU A 9 -3.92 -8.86 24.92
CA LEU A 9 -3.27 -8.88 23.61
C LEU A 9 -2.87 -10.30 23.20
N VAL A 10 -2.21 -11.05 24.09
CA VAL A 10 -1.78 -12.43 23.80
C VAL A 10 -2.98 -13.34 23.54
N THR A 11 -4.04 -13.24 24.34
CA THR A 11 -5.28 -13.99 24.13
C THR A 11 -5.88 -13.67 22.77
N SER A 12 -5.99 -12.39 22.42
CA SER A 12 -6.51 -11.98 21.11
C SER A 12 -5.61 -12.43 19.95
N LEU A 13 -4.30 -12.48 20.11
CA LEU A 13 -3.39 -12.94 19.06
C LEU A 13 -3.41 -14.47 18.92
N SER A 14 -3.61 -15.21 20.01
CA SER A 14 -3.60 -16.68 20.01
C SER A 14 -4.74 -17.29 19.21
N THR A 15 -5.84 -16.57 18.99
CA THR A 15 -6.96 -17.03 18.15
C THR A 15 -6.64 -16.96 16.66
N HIS A 16 -5.54 -16.31 16.28
CA HIS A 16 -5.18 -16.05 14.89
C HIS A 16 -3.78 -16.54 14.51
N LEU A 17 -2.84 -16.57 15.46
CA LEU A 17 -1.46 -16.94 15.21
C LEU A 17 -1.12 -18.30 15.82
N VAL A 18 -0.69 -19.22 14.97
CA VAL A 18 -0.18 -20.54 15.39
C VAL A 18 1.27 -20.38 15.87
N LEU A 19 1.43 -20.02 17.14
CA LEU A 19 2.72 -19.83 17.80
C LEU A 19 2.70 -20.52 19.17
N SER A 20 3.85 -21.00 19.63
CA SER A 20 3.97 -21.50 21.00
C SER A 20 3.66 -20.39 22.01
N LYS A 21 3.19 -20.76 23.20
CA LYS A 21 2.87 -19.80 24.28
C LYS A 21 4.01 -18.80 24.54
N SER A 22 5.26 -19.28 24.60
CA SER A 22 6.43 -18.44 24.82
C SER A 22 6.70 -17.45 23.66
N ARG A 23 6.43 -17.85 22.41
CA ARG A 23 6.53 -16.98 21.23
C ARG A 23 5.41 -15.94 21.20
N LEU A 24 4.17 -16.32 21.55
CA LEU A 24 3.05 -15.37 21.68
C LEU A 24 3.31 -14.32 22.75
N GLU A 25 3.79 -14.72 23.93
CA GLU A 25 4.19 -13.80 25.00
C GLU A 25 5.31 -12.85 24.55
N THR A 26 6.27 -13.36 23.77
CA THR A 26 7.35 -12.56 23.22
C THR A 26 6.83 -11.57 22.18
N LEU A 27 5.91 -11.97 21.31
CA LEU A 27 5.25 -11.08 20.35
C LEU A 27 4.45 -9.98 21.06
N GLY A 28 3.66 -10.33 22.08
CA GLY A 28 2.92 -9.34 22.88
C GLY A 28 3.87 -8.35 23.58
N THR A 29 5.01 -8.84 24.07
CA THR A 29 6.05 -7.98 24.65
C THR A 29 6.69 -7.06 23.61
N LEU A 30 6.99 -7.59 22.42
CA LEU A 30 7.54 -6.83 21.30
C LEU A 30 6.59 -5.70 20.88
N ILE A 31 5.30 -5.99 20.68
CA ILE A 31 4.28 -5.00 20.29
C ILE A 31 4.17 -3.89 21.35
N ILE A 32 4.07 -4.24 22.63
CA ILE A 32 4.00 -3.25 23.71
C ILE A 32 5.29 -2.41 23.78
N GLY A 33 6.44 -3.06 23.62
CA GLY A 33 7.73 -2.39 23.64
C GLY A 33 7.93 -1.45 22.45
N LEU A 34 7.46 -1.80 21.26
CA LEU A 34 7.43 -0.93 20.09
C LEU A 34 6.59 0.32 20.34
N ILE A 35 5.40 0.17 20.94
CA ILE A 35 4.48 1.29 21.23
C ILE A 35 5.07 2.23 22.28
N HIS A 36 5.59 1.68 23.38
CA HIS A 36 6.17 2.50 24.45
C HIS A 36 7.50 3.14 24.03
N GLY A 37 8.39 2.36 23.41
CA GLY A 37 9.71 2.82 23.01
C GLY A 37 9.73 3.65 21.73
N ARG A 38 8.64 3.66 20.95
CA ARG A 38 8.51 4.33 19.64
C ARG A 38 9.72 4.10 18.74
N SER A 39 10.29 2.91 18.82
CA SER A 39 11.53 2.55 18.15
C SER A 39 11.49 1.08 17.77
N VAL A 40 11.98 0.77 16.58
CA VAL A 40 12.18 -0.60 16.09
C VAL A 40 13.50 -1.22 16.57
N ASN A 41 14.34 -0.45 17.28
CA ASN A 41 15.61 -0.95 17.78
C ASN A 41 15.38 -1.91 18.97
N LEU A 42 15.77 -3.18 18.79
CA LEU A 42 15.58 -4.22 19.79
C LEU A 42 16.26 -3.93 21.14
N THR A 43 17.34 -3.14 21.19
CA THR A 43 17.97 -2.73 22.46
C THR A 43 17.08 -1.76 23.22
N HIS A 44 16.51 -0.77 22.53
CA HIS A 44 15.53 0.16 23.09
C HIS A 44 14.24 -0.55 23.48
N ILE A 45 13.75 -1.50 22.69
CA ILE A 45 12.58 -2.29 23.05
C ILE A 45 12.87 -3.12 24.32
N ALA A 46 14.05 -3.73 24.42
CA ALA A 46 14.44 -4.55 25.57
C ALA A 46 14.46 -3.76 26.89
N SER A 47 14.76 -2.45 26.87
CA SER A 47 14.70 -1.61 28.08
C SER A 47 13.26 -1.37 28.57
N HIS A 48 12.27 -1.47 27.68
CA HIS A 48 10.84 -1.35 28.02
C HIS A 48 10.19 -2.69 28.41
N CYS A 49 10.91 -3.80 28.26
CA CYS A 49 10.45 -5.14 28.64
C CYS A 49 10.41 -5.30 30.17
N ARG A 50 9.22 -5.53 30.72
CA ARG A 50 8.99 -5.77 32.16
C ARG A 50 9.44 -7.18 32.59
N GLY A 51 9.66 -7.36 33.89
CA GLY A 51 10.02 -8.65 34.51
C GLY A 51 11.44 -8.67 35.09
N SER A 52 11.73 -9.70 35.90
CA SER A 52 12.99 -9.86 36.67
C SER A 52 14.19 -10.31 35.85
N ALA A 53 13.99 -10.76 34.60
CA ALA A 53 15.09 -11.17 33.73
C ALA A 53 16.05 -10.00 33.46
N CYS A 54 17.35 -10.30 33.42
CA CYS A 54 18.36 -9.31 33.09
C CYS A 54 18.17 -8.77 31.65
N TYR A 55 18.64 -7.54 31.42
CA TYR A 55 18.52 -6.85 30.14
C TYR A 55 19.06 -7.67 28.96
N ALA A 56 20.24 -8.28 29.10
CA ALA A 56 20.85 -9.10 28.06
C ALA A 56 19.97 -10.31 27.66
N SER A 57 19.29 -10.93 28.62
CA SER A 57 18.36 -12.04 28.36
C SER A 57 17.11 -11.56 27.62
N LYS A 58 16.56 -10.40 27.98
CA LYS A 58 15.42 -9.78 27.29
C LYS A 58 15.78 -9.46 25.84
N TYR A 59 16.93 -8.83 25.60
CA TYR A 59 17.43 -8.52 24.27
C TYR A 59 17.62 -9.78 23.42
N ARG A 60 18.29 -10.81 23.96
CA ARG A 60 18.50 -12.08 23.27
C ARG A 60 17.19 -12.80 22.94
N ARG A 61 16.16 -12.70 23.79
CA ARG A 61 14.82 -13.24 23.50
C ARG A 61 14.20 -12.58 22.28
N LEU A 62 14.28 -11.25 22.17
CA LEU A 62 13.78 -10.51 21.02
C LEU A 62 14.55 -10.86 19.74
N GLN A 63 15.88 -10.96 19.81
CA GLN A 63 16.70 -11.38 18.67
C GLN A 63 16.30 -12.76 18.16
N ARG A 64 16.18 -13.76 19.05
CA ARG A 64 15.77 -15.12 18.67
C ARG A 64 14.37 -15.14 18.06
N PHE A 65 13.45 -14.33 18.58
CA PHE A 65 12.11 -14.19 17.99
C PHE A 65 12.21 -13.70 16.55
N SER A 66 12.90 -12.59 16.29
CA SER A 66 13.07 -12.05 14.94
C SER A 66 13.87 -12.99 14.00
N GLN A 67 14.78 -13.80 14.54
CA GLN A 67 15.55 -14.78 13.76
C GLN A 67 14.70 -15.98 13.32
N HIS A 68 13.91 -16.55 14.24
CA HIS A 68 13.28 -17.85 14.03
C HIS A 68 11.77 -17.80 13.81
N VAL A 69 11.12 -16.67 14.08
CA VAL A 69 9.68 -16.51 13.82
C VAL A 69 9.49 -15.78 12.49
N ARG A 70 8.69 -16.40 11.62
CA ARG A 70 8.18 -15.79 10.40
C ARG A 70 6.68 -15.75 10.53
N LEU A 71 6.12 -14.54 10.44
CA LEU A 71 4.68 -14.34 10.45
C LEU A 71 4.22 -14.34 8.99
N ASP A 72 3.26 -15.19 8.68
CA ASP A 72 2.66 -15.27 7.35
C ASP A 72 1.88 -13.98 7.05
N GLN A 73 2.20 -13.31 5.94
CA GLN A 73 1.54 -12.05 5.56
C GLN A 73 0.03 -12.23 5.36
N ALA A 74 -0.43 -13.38 4.86
CA ALA A 74 -1.85 -13.66 4.67
C ALA A 74 -2.59 -13.73 6.03
N VAL A 75 -1.99 -14.41 7.01
CA VAL A 75 -2.56 -14.49 8.36
C VAL A 75 -2.60 -13.10 9.01
N ILE A 76 -1.52 -12.32 8.87
CA ILE A 76 -1.45 -10.96 9.39
C ILE A 76 -2.47 -10.05 8.69
N ALA A 77 -2.62 -10.15 7.37
CA ALA A 77 -3.59 -9.36 6.60
C ALA A 77 -5.02 -9.67 7.04
N ALA A 78 -5.39 -10.94 7.18
CA ALA A 78 -6.71 -11.36 7.66
C ALA A 78 -7.00 -10.85 9.07
N LEU A 79 -6.01 -10.94 9.98
CA LEU A 79 -6.10 -10.40 11.33
C LEU A 79 -6.32 -8.87 11.31
N VAL A 80 -5.47 -8.14 10.58
CA VAL A 80 -5.54 -6.67 10.49
C VAL A 80 -6.88 -6.22 9.93
N VAL A 81 -7.36 -6.83 8.84
CA VAL A 81 -8.65 -6.48 8.22
C VAL A 81 -9.81 -6.72 9.19
N ARG A 82 -9.78 -7.83 9.93
CA ARG A 82 -10.76 -8.14 10.98
C ARG A 82 -10.72 -7.10 12.11
N MET A 83 -9.54 -6.76 12.62
CA MET A 83 -9.38 -5.79 13.71
C MET A 83 -9.81 -4.37 13.32
N LEU A 84 -9.60 -3.99 12.06
CA LEU A 84 -10.03 -2.71 11.52
C LEU A 84 -11.55 -2.64 11.26
N ASN A 85 -12.27 -3.75 11.48
CA ASN A 85 -13.71 -3.92 11.26
C ASN A 85 -14.16 -3.34 9.90
N LEU A 86 -13.48 -3.77 8.84
CA LEU A 86 -13.69 -3.24 7.50
C LEU A 86 -14.92 -3.89 6.85
N ALA A 87 -16.11 -3.46 7.26
CA ALA A 87 -17.38 -3.96 6.72
C ALA A 87 -17.75 -3.43 5.33
N ARG A 88 -16.95 -2.52 4.76
CA ARG A 88 -17.21 -1.87 3.46
C ARG A 88 -15.97 -1.92 2.60
N PRO A 89 -16.12 -1.90 1.25
CA PRO A 89 -15.00 -1.82 0.34
C PRO A 89 -14.06 -0.66 0.70
N LYS A 90 -12.76 -0.87 0.55
CA LYS A 90 -11.72 0.11 0.91
C LYS A 90 -10.86 0.44 -0.29
N CYS A 91 -10.38 1.67 -0.33
CA CYS A 91 -9.30 1.99 -1.25
C CYS A 91 -8.04 1.23 -0.81
N LEU A 92 -7.33 0.66 -1.79
CA LEU A 92 -5.98 0.12 -1.61
C LEU A 92 -4.98 1.09 -2.20
N ALA A 93 -3.82 1.22 -1.59
CA ALA A 93 -2.68 1.95 -2.14
C ALA A 93 -1.59 0.95 -2.52
N LEU A 94 -1.21 0.96 -3.80
CA LEU A 94 0.00 0.29 -4.27
C LEU A 94 1.12 1.33 -4.31
N ASP A 95 2.18 1.08 -3.57
CA ASP A 95 3.31 2.01 -3.53
C ASP A 95 4.65 1.29 -3.43
N ARG A 96 5.71 2.03 -3.77
CA ARG A 96 7.08 1.55 -3.66
C ARG A 96 7.90 2.52 -2.81
N THR A 97 8.73 1.95 -1.97
CA THR A 97 9.73 2.68 -1.21
C THR A 97 11.11 2.14 -1.52
N ASN A 98 12.06 3.05 -1.72
CA ASN A 98 13.46 2.72 -1.93
C ASN A 98 14.30 3.63 -1.04
N TRP A 99 15.16 3.02 -0.23
CA TRP A 99 16.18 3.68 0.57
C TRP A 99 17.41 2.79 0.68
N LYS A 100 18.49 3.32 1.26
CA LYS A 100 19.73 2.59 1.50
C LYS A 100 19.97 2.36 2.98
N ILE A 101 20.43 1.16 3.32
CA ILE A 101 21.05 0.85 4.62
C ILE A 101 22.54 0.63 4.35
N GLY A 102 23.35 1.64 4.68
CA GLY A 102 24.75 1.68 4.28
C GLY A 102 24.89 1.61 2.75
N ARG A 103 25.47 0.51 2.24
CA ARG A 103 25.62 0.25 0.79
C ARG A 103 24.49 -0.60 0.19
N HIS A 104 23.57 -1.10 1.00
CA HIS A 104 22.51 -2.01 0.55
C HIS A 104 21.22 -1.25 0.22
N ASP A 105 20.68 -1.46 -0.97
CA ASP A 105 19.35 -0.95 -1.32
C ASP A 105 18.24 -1.79 -0.70
N VAL A 106 17.29 -1.10 -0.07
CA VAL A 106 16.04 -1.68 0.40
C VAL A 106 14.93 -1.11 -0.47
N ASN A 107 14.43 -1.94 -1.38
CA ASN A 107 13.35 -1.61 -2.29
C ASN A 107 12.15 -2.49 -1.97
N ILE A 108 11.03 -1.90 -1.55
CA ILE A 108 9.84 -2.64 -1.12
C ILE A 108 8.65 -2.16 -1.94
N LEU A 109 8.00 -3.10 -2.62
CA LEU A 109 6.66 -2.91 -3.20
C LEU A 109 5.63 -3.29 -2.15
N MET A 110 4.67 -2.42 -1.88
CA MET A 110 3.73 -2.56 -0.78
C MET A 110 2.30 -2.29 -1.24
N LEU A 111 1.38 -3.13 -0.76
CA LEU A 111 -0.06 -2.96 -0.88
C LEU A 111 -0.64 -2.69 0.51
N ALA A 112 -1.30 -1.54 0.66
CA ALA A 112 -1.80 -1.07 1.94
C ALA A 112 -3.27 -0.65 1.87
N ILE A 113 -4.01 -0.85 2.95
CA ILE A 113 -5.36 -0.31 3.10
C ILE A 113 -5.31 1.18 3.40
N VAL A 114 -6.17 1.93 2.71
CA VAL A 114 -6.38 3.36 2.91
C VAL A 114 -7.47 3.59 3.95
N THR A 115 -7.08 4.02 5.15
CA THR A 115 -8.02 4.51 6.18
C THR A 115 -8.10 6.04 6.18
N ARG A 116 -9.01 6.61 6.98
CA ARG A 116 -9.12 8.07 7.14
C ARG A 116 -7.85 8.72 7.70
N ARG A 117 -7.15 8.02 8.61
CA ARG A 117 -6.04 8.59 9.40
C ARG A 117 -4.67 8.09 8.97
N PHE A 118 -4.57 6.82 8.58
CA PHE A 118 -3.28 6.19 8.26
C PHE A 118 -3.43 5.12 7.19
N ARG A 119 -2.31 4.57 6.74
CA ARG A 119 -2.26 3.44 5.82
C ARG A 119 -1.85 2.21 6.60
N VAL A 120 -2.42 1.06 6.26
CA VAL A 120 -2.06 -0.20 6.93
C VAL A 120 -1.51 -1.16 5.90
N PRO A 121 -0.19 -1.43 5.91
CA PRO A 121 0.42 -2.43 5.05
C PRO A 121 -0.26 -3.79 5.26
N LEU A 122 -0.65 -4.44 4.17
CA LEU A 122 -1.15 -5.81 4.20
C LEU A 122 -0.15 -6.77 3.60
N PHE A 123 0.32 -6.43 2.40
CA PHE A 123 1.25 -7.26 1.64
C PHE A 123 2.43 -6.44 1.16
N TRP A 124 3.60 -7.06 1.13
CA TRP A 124 4.81 -6.46 0.59
C TRP A 124 5.78 -7.49 0.01
N THR A 125 6.54 -7.05 -0.97
CA THR A 125 7.63 -7.81 -1.59
C THR A 125 8.89 -6.98 -1.57
N VAL A 126 9.98 -7.54 -1.04
CA VAL A 126 11.32 -6.94 -1.13
C VAL A 126 11.89 -7.22 -2.52
N LEU A 127 12.11 -6.17 -3.28
CA LEU A 127 12.66 -6.23 -4.64
C LEU A 127 14.19 -6.31 -4.56
N ARG A 128 14.78 -7.33 -5.17
CA ARG A 128 16.24 -7.57 -5.15
C ARG A 128 17.03 -6.71 -6.14
N HIS A 129 16.42 -5.64 -6.66
CA HIS A 129 17.01 -4.76 -7.65
C HIS A 129 16.64 -3.30 -7.37
N GLN A 130 17.46 -2.38 -7.84
CA GLN A 130 17.09 -0.98 -7.91
C GLN A 130 16.03 -0.75 -9.00
N GLY A 131 15.31 0.37 -8.92
CA GLY A 131 14.30 0.77 -9.91
C GLY A 131 12.88 0.28 -9.63
N ASN A 132 12.03 0.35 -10.65
CA ASN A 132 10.59 0.12 -10.54
C ASN A 132 10.24 -1.37 -10.50
N SER A 133 9.12 -1.70 -9.89
CA SER A 133 8.56 -3.05 -9.97
C SER A 133 8.15 -3.40 -11.40
N ASN A 134 8.36 -4.63 -11.83
CA ASN A 134 7.80 -5.13 -13.08
C ASN A 134 6.32 -5.50 -12.93
N THR A 135 5.63 -5.74 -14.05
CA THR A 135 4.19 -6.06 -14.06
C THR A 135 3.89 -7.35 -13.30
N ALA A 136 4.72 -8.39 -13.45
CA ALA A 136 4.53 -9.67 -12.78
C ALA A 136 4.58 -9.54 -11.25
N GLN A 137 5.49 -8.73 -10.71
CA GLN A 137 5.59 -8.46 -9.27
C GLN A 137 4.33 -7.75 -8.74
N ARG A 138 3.79 -6.78 -9.48
CA ARG A 138 2.56 -6.07 -9.11
C ARG A 138 1.35 -7.01 -9.10
N ILE A 139 1.21 -7.83 -10.15
CA ILE A 139 0.14 -8.82 -10.26
C ILE A 139 0.25 -9.85 -9.15
N ALA A 140 1.45 -10.38 -8.88
CA ALA A 140 1.66 -11.35 -7.81
C ALA A 140 1.25 -10.79 -6.43
N LEU A 141 1.58 -9.53 -6.15
CA LEU A 141 1.20 -8.88 -4.90
C LEU A 141 -0.32 -8.69 -4.77
N LEU A 142 -1.01 -8.29 -5.85
CA LEU A 142 -2.47 -8.22 -5.85
C LEU A 142 -3.12 -9.60 -5.76
N LYS A 143 -2.57 -10.62 -6.41
CA LYS A 143 -3.08 -12.00 -6.31
C LYS A 143 -3.03 -12.53 -4.88
N GLN A 144 -2.03 -12.16 -4.07
CA GLN A 144 -2.01 -12.49 -2.64
C GLN A 144 -3.20 -11.88 -1.89
N TYR A 145 -3.56 -10.64 -2.22
CA TYR A 145 -4.76 -10.01 -1.65
C TYR A 145 -6.04 -10.71 -2.12
N LEU A 146 -6.16 -10.97 -3.42
CA LEU A 146 -7.34 -11.62 -4.00
C LEU A 146 -7.54 -13.07 -3.56
N ALA A 147 -6.48 -13.74 -3.11
CA ALA A 147 -6.59 -15.07 -2.51
C ALA A 147 -7.30 -15.08 -1.14
N LEU A 148 -7.41 -13.91 -0.48
CA LEU A 148 -8.05 -13.78 0.83
C LEU A 148 -9.32 -12.93 0.82
N PHE A 149 -9.42 -12.01 -0.15
CA PHE A 149 -10.49 -11.02 -0.20
C PHE A 149 -11.02 -10.89 -1.62
N GLU A 150 -12.34 -10.90 -1.76
CA GLU A 150 -13.01 -10.73 -3.05
C GLU A 150 -12.63 -9.40 -3.73
N PRO A 151 -12.58 -9.33 -5.07
CA PRO A 151 -12.35 -8.08 -5.80
C PRO A 151 -13.29 -6.95 -5.37
N GLY A 152 -14.55 -7.28 -5.06
CA GLY A 152 -15.55 -6.33 -4.56
C GLY A 152 -15.21 -5.66 -3.22
N SER A 153 -14.22 -6.17 -2.48
CA SER A 153 -13.67 -5.51 -1.29
C SER A 153 -12.82 -4.26 -1.62
N ILE A 154 -12.45 -4.06 -2.88
CA ILE A 154 -11.62 -2.95 -3.34
C ILE A 154 -12.53 -1.84 -3.86
N GLU A 155 -12.61 -0.72 -3.13
CA GLU A 155 -13.31 0.49 -3.62
C GLU A 155 -12.57 1.06 -4.84
N PHE A 156 -11.25 1.25 -4.70
CA PHE A 156 -10.33 1.72 -5.74
C PHE A 156 -8.90 1.31 -5.41
N LEU A 157 -8.14 0.84 -6.40
CA LEU A 157 -6.68 0.75 -6.33
C LEU A 157 -6.04 2.09 -6.71
N LEU A 158 -5.31 2.69 -5.77
CA LEU A 158 -4.62 3.97 -5.92
C LEU A 158 -3.13 3.74 -6.19
N ALA A 159 -2.59 4.23 -7.31
CA ALA A 159 -1.18 4.04 -7.67
C ALA A 159 -0.55 5.29 -8.32
N GLU A 160 0.76 5.49 -8.17
CA GLU A 160 1.51 6.53 -8.87
C GLU A 160 1.81 6.21 -10.34
N ARG A 161 2.33 7.22 -11.03
CA ARG A 161 2.82 7.20 -12.42
C ARG A 161 3.88 6.16 -12.76
N GLU A 162 4.45 5.45 -11.79
CA GLU A 162 5.36 4.33 -12.05
C GLU A 162 4.62 3.01 -12.32
N PHE A 163 3.35 2.89 -11.92
CA PHE A 163 2.57 1.65 -12.03
C PHE A 163 1.70 1.65 -13.30
N ILE A 164 2.35 1.70 -14.45
CA ILE A 164 1.71 1.73 -15.78
C ILE A 164 2.13 0.52 -16.64
N GLY A 165 1.35 0.21 -17.67
CA GLY A 165 1.64 -0.81 -18.69
C GLY A 165 0.38 -1.53 -19.17
N ALA A 166 0.31 -1.89 -20.46
CA ALA A 166 -0.88 -2.52 -21.06
C ALA A 166 -1.30 -3.80 -20.32
N ALA A 167 -0.38 -4.76 -20.15
CA ALA A 167 -0.64 -6.00 -19.41
C ALA A 167 -1.08 -5.76 -17.95
N TRP A 168 -0.61 -4.68 -17.33
CA TRP A 168 -1.03 -4.31 -15.97
C TRP A 168 -2.48 -3.83 -15.95
N PHE A 169 -2.87 -2.96 -16.90
CA PHE A 169 -4.24 -2.49 -16.99
C PHE A 169 -5.22 -3.61 -17.40
N ASN A 170 -4.82 -4.49 -18.33
CA ASN A 170 -5.62 -5.66 -18.72
C ASN A 170 -5.95 -6.51 -17.49
N PHE A 171 -4.93 -6.86 -16.69
CA PHE A 171 -5.15 -7.63 -15.46
C PHE A 171 -6.13 -6.93 -14.50
N LEU A 172 -5.99 -5.62 -14.29
CA LEU A 172 -6.90 -4.89 -13.39
C LEU A 172 -8.34 -4.88 -13.92
N ILE A 173 -8.53 -4.78 -15.23
CA ILE A 173 -9.84 -4.77 -15.87
C ILE A 173 -10.47 -6.17 -15.84
N GLU A 174 -9.71 -7.21 -16.19
CA GLU A 174 -10.15 -8.61 -16.15
C GLU A 174 -10.49 -9.08 -14.73
N ALA A 175 -9.74 -8.62 -13.73
CA ALA A 175 -10.02 -8.89 -12.32
C ALA A 175 -11.12 -7.98 -11.72
N GLU A 176 -11.77 -7.16 -12.55
CA GLU A 176 -12.83 -6.22 -12.18
C GLU A 176 -12.43 -5.24 -11.06
N ILE A 177 -11.15 -4.87 -10.99
CA ILE A 177 -10.61 -3.97 -9.96
C ILE A 177 -10.77 -2.52 -10.42
N PRO A 178 -11.57 -1.69 -9.72
CA PRO A 178 -11.62 -0.27 -9.98
C PRO A 178 -10.27 0.37 -9.65
N PHE A 179 -9.73 1.20 -10.54
CA PHE A 179 -8.44 1.85 -10.27
C PHE A 179 -8.46 3.36 -10.49
N ALA A 180 -7.57 4.05 -9.79
CA ALA A 180 -7.28 5.46 -9.91
C ALA A 180 -5.74 5.62 -9.91
N ILE A 181 -5.15 5.55 -11.09
CA ILE A 181 -3.71 5.53 -11.29
C ILE A 181 -3.28 6.88 -11.86
N ARG A 182 -2.31 7.56 -11.21
CA ARG A 182 -1.76 8.79 -11.75
C ARG A 182 -0.97 8.49 -13.01
N VAL A 183 -1.11 9.31 -14.03
CA VAL A 183 -0.36 9.20 -15.28
C VAL A 183 0.37 10.50 -15.59
N ARG A 184 1.42 10.41 -16.41
CA ARG A 184 2.17 11.56 -16.89
C ARG A 184 1.43 12.23 -18.05
N SER A 185 1.58 13.55 -18.20
CA SER A 185 1.02 14.31 -19.32
C SER A 185 1.58 13.86 -20.68
N GLU A 186 2.81 13.35 -20.70
CA GLU A 186 3.49 12.90 -21.92
C GLU A 186 3.00 11.52 -22.39
N LEU A 187 2.16 10.83 -21.60
CA LEU A 187 1.63 9.52 -21.99
C LEU A 187 0.78 9.67 -23.26
N THR A 188 1.15 8.92 -24.29
CA THR A 188 0.39 8.83 -25.55
C THR A 188 -0.71 7.79 -25.42
N MET A 189 -1.92 8.16 -25.83
CA MET A 189 -3.11 7.30 -25.81
C MET A 189 -3.90 7.49 -27.10
N SER A 190 -4.72 6.51 -27.47
CA SER A 190 -5.59 6.63 -28.63
C SER A 190 -6.92 7.25 -28.24
N LEU A 191 -7.44 8.14 -29.07
CA LEU A 191 -8.85 8.53 -28.99
C LEU A 191 -9.75 7.39 -29.52
N PRO A 192 -11.06 7.42 -29.27
CA PRO A 192 -11.99 6.43 -29.85
C PRO A 192 -11.97 6.36 -31.39
N ASP A 193 -11.48 7.41 -32.06
CA ASP A 193 -11.26 7.46 -33.51
C ASP A 193 -9.94 6.79 -33.97
N GLY A 194 -9.18 6.20 -33.04
CA GLY A 194 -7.93 5.49 -33.29
C GLY A 194 -6.68 6.39 -33.37
N ARG A 195 -6.82 7.72 -33.31
CA ARG A 195 -5.66 8.63 -33.45
C ARG A 195 -4.85 8.69 -32.15
N PRO A 196 -3.51 8.57 -32.21
CA PRO A 196 -2.66 8.72 -31.03
C PRO A 196 -2.48 10.20 -30.67
N TRP A 197 -2.68 10.52 -29.39
CA TRP A 197 -2.47 11.85 -28.83
C TRP A 197 -1.77 11.75 -27.47
N SER A 198 -0.85 12.69 -27.20
CA SER A 198 -0.39 12.88 -25.82
C SER A 198 -1.48 13.53 -24.99
N ILE A 199 -1.57 13.16 -23.70
CA ILE A 199 -2.54 13.77 -22.78
C ILE A 199 -2.30 15.29 -22.69
N GLU A 200 -1.05 15.72 -22.72
CA GLU A 200 -0.67 17.13 -22.75
C GLU A 200 -1.34 17.89 -23.90
N SER A 201 -1.31 17.33 -25.12
CA SER A 201 -1.91 17.95 -26.29
C SER A 201 -3.43 18.08 -26.15
N LEU A 202 -4.07 17.05 -25.57
CA LEU A 202 -5.51 17.07 -25.28
C LEU A 202 -5.90 18.10 -24.21
N LEU A 203 -4.98 18.43 -23.31
CA LEU A 203 -5.17 19.39 -22.23
C LEU A 203 -4.71 20.82 -22.55
N ARG A 204 -3.96 21.03 -23.65
CA ARG A 204 -3.32 22.32 -24.00
C ARG A 204 -4.28 23.52 -23.97
N ASN A 205 -5.49 23.34 -24.49
CA ASN A 205 -6.49 24.42 -24.59
C ASN A 205 -7.48 24.47 -23.41
N LYS A 206 -7.29 23.64 -22.39
CA LYS A 206 -8.20 23.58 -21.24
C LYS A 206 -7.81 24.62 -20.19
N ARG A 207 -8.59 25.71 -20.11
CA ARG A 207 -8.44 26.77 -19.10
C ARG A 207 -9.39 26.54 -17.92
N ALA A 208 -8.82 26.56 -16.71
CA ALA A 208 -9.36 27.04 -15.42
C ALA A 208 -8.81 26.20 -14.26
N ARG A 209 -8.15 26.85 -13.28
CA ARG A 209 -7.65 26.22 -12.03
C ARG A 209 -8.72 25.44 -11.24
N ARG A 210 -10.02 25.71 -11.49
CA ARG A 210 -11.15 25.17 -10.73
C ARG A 210 -11.88 24.00 -11.42
N THR A 211 -11.64 23.75 -12.70
CA THR A 211 -12.40 22.72 -13.45
C THR A 211 -11.66 21.38 -13.46
N ILE A 212 -12.40 20.29 -13.30
CA ILE A 212 -11.90 18.93 -13.55
C ILE A 212 -12.30 18.57 -14.98
N HIS A 213 -11.32 18.34 -15.84
CA HIS A 213 -11.53 17.90 -17.22
C HIS A 213 -11.58 16.37 -17.26
N THR A 214 -12.51 15.81 -18.02
CA THR A 214 -12.64 14.38 -18.22
C THR A 214 -12.50 14.03 -19.69
N LEU A 215 -11.82 12.94 -20.00
CA LEU A 215 -11.56 12.47 -21.36
C LEU A 215 -11.79 10.97 -21.40
N ASP A 216 -12.31 10.47 -22.51
CA ASP A 216 -12.43 9.05 -22.79
C ASP A 216 -11.32 8.69 -23.78
N LEU A 217 -10.55 7.66 -23.45
CA LEU A 217 -9.37 7.24 -24.21
C LEU A 217 -9.33 5.72 -24.32
N VAL A 218 -8.56 5.24 -25.28
CA VAL A 218 -8.27 3.83 -25.50
C VAL A 218 -6.79 3.61 -25.21
N LEU A 219 -6.51 2.58 -24.41
CA LEU A 219 -5.14 2.20 -24.09
C LEU A 219 -4.43 1.72 -25.37
N PRO A 220 -3.21 2.20 -25.69
CA PRO A 220 -2.44 1.75 -26.86
C PRO A 220 -2.31 0.23 -26.88
N ASP A 221 -2.40 -0.36 -28.07
CA ASP A 221 -2.28 -1.80 -28.31
C ASP A 221 -3.33 -2.66 -27.57
N THR A 222 -4.43 -2.04 -27.14
CA THR A 222 -5.59 -2.70 -26.54
C THR A 222 -6.88 -2.07 -27.06
N ALA A 223 -8.00 -2.80 -27.02
CA ALA A 223 -9.32 -2.24 -27.29
C ALA A 223 -9.99 -1.65 -26.02
N LEU A 224 -9.22 -1.48 -24.94
CA LEU A 224 -9.78 -1.16 -23.63
C LEU A 224 -9.96 0.34 -23.45
N THR A 225 -11.21 0.73 -23.20
CA THR A 225 -11.58 2.12 -22.93
C THR A 225 -11.33 2.45 -21.47
N VAL A 226 -10.66 3.58 -21.24
CA VAL A 226 -10.39 4.16 -19.92
C VAL A 226 -10.81 5.62 -19.90
N LYS A 227 -11.10 6.13 -18.72
CA LYS A 227 -11.44 7.54 -18.50
C LYS A 227 -10.33 8.24 -17.76
N LEU A 228 -10.02 9.47 -18.15
CA LEU A 228 -9.13 10.36 -17.43
C LEU A 228 -9.92 11.42 -16.67
N ALA A 229 -9.39 11.84 -15.51
CA ALA A 229 -9.71 13.10 -14.88
C ALA A 229 -8.42 13.91 -14.64
N ALA A 230 -8.40 15.13 -15.16
CA ALA A 230 -7.30 16.06 -15.03
C ALA A 230 -7.72 17.32 -14.25
N LYS A 231 -6.89 17.75 -13.29
CA LYS A 231 -7.03 19.04 -12.61
C LYS A 231 -5.67 19.72 -12.53
N ARG A 232 -5.65 21.01 -12.84
CA ARG A 232 -4.46 21.85 -12.69
C ARG A 232 -4.24 22.21 -11.22
N LEU A 233 -3.04 21.96 -10.71
CA LEU A 233 -2.63 22.26 -9.34
C LEU A 233 -2.29 23.75 -9.17
N ALA A 234 -2.16 24.20 -7.92
CA ALA A 234 -1.74 25.58 -7.62
C ALA A 234 -0.35 25.88 -8.20
N SER A 235 0.55 24.89 -8.19
CA SER A 235 1.88 24.93 -8.82
C SER A 235 1.86 25.12 -10.34
N GLY A 236 0.70 24.95 -11.00
CA GLY A 236 0.58 25.02 -12.46
C GLY A 236 0.67 23.67 -13.15
N GLU A 237 1.18 22.64 -12.47
CA GLU A 237 1.27 21.25 -12.97
C GLU A 237 -0.10 20.58 -13.10
N TRP A 238 -0.20 19.58 -13.98
CA TRP A 238 -1.39 18.75 -14.12
C TRP A 238 -1.35 17.54 -13.16
N LEU A 239 -2.42 17.38 -12.38
CA LEU A 239 -2.73 16.11 -11.75
C LEU A 239 -3.70 15.35 -12.65
N ILE A 240 -3.23 14.25 -13.25
CA ILE A 240 -3.98 13.42 -14.19
C ILE A 240 -4.12 12.03 -13.58
N VAL A 241 -5.36 11.56 -13.48
CA VAL A 241 -5.69 10.23 -12.94
C VAL A 241 -6.50 9.48 -13.98
N MET A 242 -6.09 8.24 -14.25
CA MET A 242 -6.76 7.29 -15.12
C MET A 242 -7.58 6.28 -14.31
N THR A 243 -8.73 5.91 -14.85
CA THR A 243 -9.65 4.93 -14.26
C THR A 243 -10.37 4.11 -15.32
N ASN A 244 -10.71 2.87 -15.01
CA ASN A 244 -11.63 2.02 -15.75
C ASN A 244 -13.11 2.22 -15.37
N THR A 245 -13.42 3.17 -14.47
CA THR A 245 -14.80 3.40 -14.01
C THR A 245 -15.48 4.55 -14.75
N ALA A 246 -16.82 4.54 -14.77
CA ALA A 246 -17.63 5.65 -15.30
C ALA A 246 -17.56 6.94 -14.45
N LYS A 247 -16.77 6.97 -13.35
CA LYS A 247 -16.73 8.08 -12.38
C LYS A 247 -15.32 8.70 -12.26
N PRO A 248 -14.74 9.26 -13.34
CA PRO A 248 -13.37 9.79 -13.34
C PRO A 248 -13.15 10.93 -12.32
N LYS A 249 -14.15 11.79 -12.08
CA LYS A 249 -14.08 12.82 -11.03
C LYS A 249 -13.93 12.22 -9.62
N ARG A 250 -14.62 11.11 -9.35
CA ARG A 250 -14.53 10.37 -8.08
C ARG A 250 -13.18 9.70 -7.93
N ALA A 251 -12.67 9.08 -9.00
CA ALA A 251 -11.31 8.50 -9.03
C ALA A 251 -10.25 9.56 -8.65
N LEU A 252 -10.31 10.75 -9.25
CA LEU A 252 -9.42 11.86 -8.91
C LEU A 252 -9.56 12.31 -7.44
N GLN A 253 -10.79 12.41 -6.91
CA GLN A 253 -11.01 12.76 -5.51
C GLN A 253 -10.44 11.72 -4.54
N LEU A 254 -10.63 10.43 -4.84
CA LEU A 254 -10.10 9.34 -4.04
C LEU A 254 -8.59 9.26 -4.11
N TYR A 255 -8.01 9.46 -5.30
CA TYR A 255 -6.56 9.52 -5.46
C TYR A 255 -5.93 10.60 -4.57
N ARG A 256 -6.58 11.76 -4.34
CA ARG A 256 -6.04 12.76 -3.39
C ARG A 256 -5.91 12.24 -1.95
N ARG A 257 -6.71 11.26 -1.55
CA ARG A 257 -6.57 10.63 -0.23
C ARG A 257 -5.24 9.89 -0.13
N ARG A 258 -4.63 9.49 -1.24
CA ARG A 258 -3.30 8.88 -1.27
C ARG A 258 -2.22 9.74 -0.61
N TRP A 259 -2.27 11.08 -0.69
CA TRP A 259 -1.23 11.97 -0.15
C TRP A 259 -0.94 11.85 1.35
N GLY A 260 -1.80 11.20 2.15
CA GLY A 260 -1.45 10.80 3.53
C GLY A 260 -0.37 9.69 3.63
N ILE A 261 0.23 9.28 2.50
CA ILE A 261 1.28 8.26 2.42
C ILE A 261 2.64 8.75 2.95
N GLU A 262 2.92 10.05 2.93
CA GLU A 262 4.24 10.57 3.34
C GLU A 262 4.61 10.18 4.78
N CYS A 263 3.61 9.98 5.67
CA CYS A 263 3.86 9.45 7.01
C CYS A 263 4.27 7.97 7.03
N LEU A 264 3.69 7.09 6.21
CA LEU A 264 3.97 5.64 6.28
C LEU A 264 5.43 5.31 5.91
N PHE A 265 5.97 5.96 4.88
CA PHE A 265 7.35 5.73 4.45
C PHE A 265 8.36 6.57 5.21
N GLY A 266 7.96 7.71 5.78
CA GLY A 266 8.76 8.40 6.80
C GLY A 266 8.97 7.50 8.02
N ASP A 267 7.90 6.89 8.53
CA ASP A 267 7.94 6.03 9.71
C ASP A 267 8.70 4.70 9.48
N ALA A 268 8.76 4.21 8.24
CA ALA A 268 9.51 3.00 7.88
C ALA A 268 11.01 3.23 7.63
N LYS A 269 11.44 4.49 7.48
CA LYS A 269 12.84 4.88 7.34
C LYS A 269 13.38 5.21 8.74
N ALA A 270 13.81 4.17 9.46
CA ALA A 270 14.53 4.31 10.73
C ALA A 270 16.05 4.20 10.49
#